data_AF-A0A667H7K5-F1
#
_entry.id   AF-A0A667H7K5-F1
#
_cell.length_a   1.000
_cell.length_b   1.000
_cell.length_c   1.000
_cell.angle_alpha   90.00
_cell.angle_beta   90.00
_cell.angle_gamma   90.00
#
_symmetry.space_group_name_H-M   'P 1'
#
loop_
_entity.id
_entity.type
_entity.pdbx_description
1 polymer ?
#
loop_
_entity_poly.entity_id
_entity_poly.type
_entity_poly.pdbx_seq_one_letter_code
_entity_poly.pdbx_strand_id
1 'polypeptide(L)'
;MPGHTSREVLIIFSSLTTCDPSNIYDLIKTLKATKIRVSVIGLSAEVRVCTVLARETGGTYHVILDESHYKELLTHHVSPPPASSGSECSLIRMGKCLFYVVVKWIFKNDWGQIRLAVFICTSLF
;
A
#
# COMPACT_ATOMS: atom_id res chain seq x y z
N MET A 1 7.66 -10.52 -4.68
CA MET A 1 6.70 -9.61 -5.34
C MET A 1 7.23 -9.23 -6.71
N PRO A 2 6.36 -9.06 -7.73
CA PRO A 2 6.78 -8.64 -9.06
C PRO A 2 7.54 -7.30 -9.05
N GLY A 3 8.43 -7.10 -10.03
CA GLY A 3 9.23 -5.87 -10.18
C GLY A 3 8.45 -4.65 -10.64
N HIS A 4 7.23 -4.85 -11.17
CA HIS A 4 6.34 -3.80 -11.67
C HIS A 4 5.40 -3.20 -10.62
N THR A 5 5.34 -3.80 -9.43
CA THR A 5 4.48 -3.29 -8.35
C THR A 5 5.24 -2.22 -7.58
N SER A 6 4.62 -1.06 -7.34
CA SER A 6 5.15 -0.08 -6.40
C SER A 6 5.19 -0.71 -5.00
N ARG A 7 6.33 -0.57 -4.31
CA ARG A 7 6.51 -1.07 -2.95
C ARG A 7 6.60 0.13 -2.03
N GLU A 8 5.52 0.37 -1.30
CA GLU A 8 5.37 1.54 -0.46
C GLU A 8 5.05 1.10 0.97
N VAL A 9 5.66 1.76 1.94
CA VAL A 9 5.41 1.55 3.37
C VAL A 9 5.12 2.90 4.00
N LEU A 10 3.96 3.02 4.64
CA LEU A 10 3.58 4.19 5.42
C LEU A 10 3.71 3.85 6.92
N ILE A 11 4.57 4.56 7.63
CA ILE A 11 4.80 4.37 9.07
C ILE A 11 4.20 5.53 9.84
N ILE A 12 3.31 5.24 10.78
CA ILE A 12 2.83 6.23 11.75
C ILE A 12 3.67 6.06 13.00
N PHE A 13 4.49 7.07 13.32
CA PHE A 13 5.48 6.99 14.38
C PHE A 13 5.10 7.91 15.54
N SER A 14 4.88 7.34 16.72
CA SER A 14 4.49 8.08 17.94
C SER A 14 5.61 8.27 18.95
N SER A 15 6.73 7.56 18.78
CA SER A 15 7.86 7.61 19.70
C SER A 15 8.88 8.67 19.25
N LEU A 16 9.74 9.11 20.17
CA LEU A 16 10.91 9.94 19.84
C LEU A 16 12.19 9.10 19.69
N THR A 17 12.16 7.86 20.19
CA THR A 17 13.29 6.95 20.18
C THR A 17 12.93 5.66 19.47
N THR A 18 13.83 5.19 18.61
CA THR A 18 13.77 3.84 18.04
C THR A 18 14.75 2.95 18.80
N CYS A 19 14.28 1.79 19.24
CA CYS A 19 15.04 0.86 20.09
C CYS A 19 15.33 -0.41 19.30
N ASP A 20 16.02 -0.27 18.18
CA ASP A 20 16.39 -1.39 17.33
C ASP A 20 17.69 -2.05 17.83
N PRO A 21 17.75 -3.39 17.95
CA PRO A 21 18.96 -4.10 18.38
C PRO A 21 20.06 -4.13 17.30
N SER A 22 19.72 -3.81 16.04
CA SER A 22 20.63 -3.83 14.89
C SER A 22 20.76 -2.44 14.25
N ASN A 23 21.75 -2.27 13.38
CA ASN A 23 22.03 -0.98 12.76
C ASN A 23 21.00 -0.63 11.67
N ILE A 24 20.19 0.40 11.93
CA ILE A 24 19.16 0.88 11.01
C ILE A 24 19.73 1.43 9.69
N TYR A 25 20.96 1.94 9.67
CA TYR A 25 21.55 2.49 8.45
C TYR A 25 21.83 1.42 7.40
N ASP A 26 22.12 0.19 7.81
CA ASP A 26 22.32 -0.92 6.88
C ASP A 26 20.99 -1.44 6.34
N LEU A 27 19.93 -1.36 7.15
CA LEU A 27 18.57 -1.63 6.71
C LEU A 27 18.10 -0.60 5.69
N ILE A 28 18.40 0.69 5.88
CA ILE A 28 18.10 1.77 4.90
C ILE A 28 18.76 1.46 3.54
N LYS A 29 20.02 1.03 3.53
CA LYS A 29 20.72 0.64 2.28
C LYS A 29 20.02 -0.54 1.60
N THR A 30 19.58 -1.52 2.39
CA THR A 30 18.88 -2.71 1.90
C THR A 30 17.51 -2.35 1.31
N LEU A 31 16.76 -1.45 1.96
CA LEU A 31 15.48 -0.93 1.45
C LEU A 31 15.66 -0.16 0.14
N LYS A 32 16.72 0.64 0.04
CA LYS A 32 17.08 1.35 -1.19
C LYS A 32 17.42 0.38 -2.33
N ALA A 33 18.21 -0.65 -2.06
CA ALA A 33 18.55 -1.69 -3.04
C ALA A 33 17.32 -2.48 -3.52
N THR A 34 16.34 -2.70 -2.65
CA THR A 34 15.08 -3.40 -2.95
C THR A 34 14.00 -2.49 -3.56
N LYS A 35 14.31 -1.21 -3.79
CA LYS A 35 13.43 -0.17 -4.34
C LYS A 35 12.10 -0.04 -3.56
N ILE A 36 12.20 -0.11 -2.23
CA ILE A 36 11.04 0.12 -1.34
C ILE A 36 11.04 1.58 -0.91
N ARG A 37 9.94 2.26 -1.16
CA ARG A 37 9.71 3.63 -0.71
C ARG A 37 9.09 3.62 0.68
N VAL A 38 9.68 4.37 1.62
CA VAL A 38 9.16 4.47 3.00
C VAL A 38 8.80 5.91 3.31
N SER A 39 7.52 6.16 3.58
CA SER A 39 7.02 7.43 4.09
C SER A 39 6.69 7.30 5.57
N VAL A 40 6.95 8.35 6.35
CA VAL A 40 6.74 8.35 7.80
C VAL A 40 5.97 9.59 8.20
N ILE A 41 4.97 9.40 9.05
CA ILE A 41 4.20 10.47 9.69
C ILE A 41 4.53 10.39 11.19
N GLY A 42 5.27 11.37 11.70
CA GLY A 42 5.66 11.48 13.12
C GLY A 42 4.67 12.29 13.93
N LEU A 43 4.44 11.91 15.19
CA LEU A 43 3.69 12.73 16.15
C LEU A 43 4.59 13.77 16.81
N SER A 44 4.21 15.04 16.66
CA SER A 44 4.70 16.21 17.42
C SER A 44 6.18 16.58 17.30
N ALA A 45 7.07 15.64 16.94
CA ALA A 45 8.50 15.91 16.79
C ALA A 45 9.12 15.11 15.65
N GLU A 46 10.19 15.67 15.10
CA GLU A 46 10.98 15.06 14.05
C GLU A 46 12.10 14.19 14.64
N VAL A 47 12.20 12.95 14.16
CA VAL A 47 13.29 12.03 14.51
C VAL A 47 14.26 11.94 13.35
N ARG A 48 15.51 12.34 13.59
CA ARG A 48 16.57 12.42 12.57
C ARG A 48 16.72 11.14 11.75
N VAL A 49 16.65 9.98 12.40
CA VAL A 49 16.78 8.67 11.75
C VAL A 49 15.64 8.43 10.76
N CYS A 50 14.39 8.76 11.13
CA CYS A 50 13.23 8.63 10.26
C CYS A 50 13.28 9.60 9.08
N THR A 51 13.79 10.83 9.29
CA THR A 51 14.01 11.80 8.20
C THR A 51 15.01 11.26 7.18
N VAL A 52 16.12 10.66 7.64
CA VAL A 52 17.12 10.05 6.76
C VAL A 52 16.54 8.84 6.03
N LEU A 53 15.78 7.97 6.72
CA LEU A 53 15.09 6.83 6.13
C LEU A 53 14.14 7.26 4.99
N ALA A 54 13.29 8.25 5.22
CA ALA A 54 12.35 8.74 4.21
C ALA A 54 13.09 9.36 3.01
N ARG A 55 14.12 10.17 3.27
CA ARG A 55 14.92 10.82 2.22
C ARG A 55 15.69 9.82 1.36
N GLU A 56 16.32 8.81 1.96
CA GLU A 56 17.11 7.82 1.24
C GLU A 56 16.26 6.86 0.40
N THR A 57 15.05 6.55 0.87
CA THR A 57 14.10 5.68 0.17
C THR A 57 13.21 6.43 -0.83
N GLY A 58 13.30 7.76 -0.91
CA GLY A 58 12.48 8.59 -1.79
C GLY A 58 11.02 8.75 -1.32
N GLY A 59 10.77 8.53 -0.03
CA GLY A 59 9.49 8.82 0.61
C GLY A 59 9.42 10.23 1.20
N THR A 60 8.40 10.45 2.01
CA THR A 60 8.07 11.74 2.62
C THR A 60 8.03 11.61 4.14
N TYR A 61 8.57 12.60 4.85
CA TYR A 61 8.50 12.70 6.31
C TYR A 61 7.66 13.92 6.69
N HIS A 62 6.61 13.71 7.47
CA HIS A 62 5.74 14.80 7.96
C HIS A 62 5.53 14.68 9.47
N VAL A 63 5.43 15.82 10.14
CA VAL A 63 5.13 15.90 11.58
C VAL A 63 3.70 16.39 11.76
N ILE A 64 2.91 15.66 12.53
CA ILE A 64 1.53 16.03 12.85
C ILE A 64 1.54 17.16 13.87
N LEU A 65 0.79 18.21 13.55
CA LEU A 65 0.52 19.36 14.42
C LEU A 65 -0.87 19.23 15.07
N ASP A 66 -1.91 19.07 14.24
CA ASP A 66 -3.31 18.99 14.65
C ASP A 66 -4.03 17.78 14.01
N GLU A 67 -5.23 17.46 14.49
CA GLU A 67 -6.05 16.38 13.92
C GLU A 67 -6.48 16.66 12.46
N SER A 68 -6.75 17.92 12.12
CA SER A 68 -7.04 18.34 10.73
C SER A 68 -5.83 18.09 9.83
N HIS A 69 -4.65 18.52 10.27
CA HIS A 69 -3.39 18.30 9.58
C HIS A 69 -3.13 16.80 9.38
N TYR A 70 -3.39 15.97 10.39
CA TYR A 70 -3.25 14.51 10.25
C TYR A 70 -4.17 13.94 9.15
N LYS A 71 -5.42 14.38 9.08
CA LYS A 71 -6.36 13.96 8.03
C LYS A 71 -5.90 14.41 6.65
N GLU A 72 -5.33 15.60 6.52
CA GLU A 72 -4.75 16.09 5.27
C GLU A 72 -3.54 15.24 4.83
N LEU A 73 -2.63 14.92 5.75
CA LEU A 73 -1.48 14.05 5.47
C LEU A 73 -1.92 12.65 5.03
N LEU A 74 -2.92 12.06 5.67
CA LEU A 74 -3.47 10.79 5.24
C LEU A 74 -4.07 10.89 3.84
N THR A 75 -4.85 11.94 3.59
CA THR A 75 -5.49 12.18 2.28
C THR A 75 -4.44 12.33 1.17
N HIS A 76 -3.32 12.98 1.47
CA HIS A 76 -2.21 13.11 0.52
C HIS A 76 -1.62 11.75 0.10
N HIS A 77 -1.57 10.77 1.01
CA HIS A 77 -1.08 9.43 0.72
C HIS A 77 -2.14 8.50 0.11
N VAL A 78 -3.41 8.91 0.02
CA VAL A 78 -4.46 8.17 -0.71
C VAL A 78 -4.23 8.27 -2.22
N SER A 79 -3.76 9.42 -2.70
CA SER A 79 -3.39 9.58 -4.10
C SER A 79 -2.12 8.78 -4.38
N PRO A 80 -2.10 7.91 -5.41
CA PRO A 80 -0.89 7.19 -5.75
C PRO A 80 0.21 8.21 -6.11
N PRO A 81 1.38 8.14 -5.45
CA PRO A 81 2.43 9.10 -5.72
C PRO A 81 3.10 8.78 -7.06
N PRO A 82 3.79 9.76 -7.67
CA PRO A 82 4.41 9.57 -8.98
C PRO A 82 5.41 8.42 -8.95
N ALA A 83 5.34 7.55 -9.96
CA ALA A 83 6.23 6.41 -10.11
C ALA A 83 7.68 6.88 -10.26
N SER A 84 8.59 6.26 -9.51
CA SER A 84 10.02 6.44 -9.69
C SER A 84 10.44 5.94 -11.08
N SER A 85 11.25 6.71 -11.81
CA SER A 85 11.68 6.42 -13.20
C SER A 85 12.38 5.07 -13.43
N GLY A 86 12.72 4.33 -12.37
CA GLY A 86 13.32 3.00 -12.42
C GLY A 86 12.37 1.82 -12.16
N SER A 87 11.05 2.04 -12.16
CA SER A 87 10.04 0.98 -12.05
C SER A 87 9.83 0.26 -13.38
N GLU A 88 9.79 -1.07 -13.36
CA GLU A 88 9.51 -1.87 -14.56
C GLU A 88 8.06 -1.67 -15.01
N CYS A 89 7.87 -1.05 -16.18
CA CYS A 89 6.56 -0.94 -16.80
C CYS A 89 6.24 -2.25 -17.54
N SER A 90 5.76 -3.27 -16.83
CA SER A 90 5.25 -4.49 -17.46
C SER A 90 3.72 -4.51 -17.46
N LEU A 91 3.13 -4.74 -18.63
CA LEU A 91 1.69 -4.87 -18.78
C LEU A 91 1.26 -6.25 -18.26
N ILE A 92 0.52 -6.28 -17.15
CA ILE A 92 0.00 -7.51 -16.57
C ILE A 92 -1.33 -7.88 -17.20
N ARG A 93 -1.50 -9.17 -17.50
CA ARG A 93 -2.80 -9.72 -17.92
C ARG A 93 -3.77 -9.60 -16.74
N MET A 94 -4.70 -8.66 -16.82
CA MET A 94 -5.80 -8.53 -15.87
C MET A 94 -7.00 -9.33 -16.37
N GLY A 95 -7.57 -10.17 -15.50
CA GLY A 95 -8.81 -10.85 -15.79
C GLY A 95 -9.98 -9.87 -15.80
N LYS A 96 -10.82 -9.93 -16.84
CA LYS A 96 -12.07 -9.17 -16.87
C LYS A 96 -13.15 -9.98 -16.16
N CYS A 97 -13.61 -9.50 -15.00
CA CYS A 97 -14.81 -10.05 -14.38
C CYS A 97 -16.04 -9.54 -15.13
N LEU A 98 -16.78 -10.46 -15.76
CA LEU A 98 -18.11 -10.17 -16.29
C LEU A 98 -19.14 -10.50 -15.22
N PHE A 99 -20.06 -9.57 -14.97
CA PHE A 99 -21.19 -9.84 -14.10
C PHE A 99 -22.17 -10.74 -14.84
N TYR A 100 -22.15 -12.03 -14.53
CA TYR A 100 -23.17 -12.96 -14.97
C TYR A 100 -24.10 -13.25 -13.80
N VAL A 101 -25.37 -12.83 -13.92
CA VAL A 101 -26.42 -13.42 -13.10
C VAL A 101 -26.69 -14.81 -13.66
N VAL A 102 -25.92 -15.80 -13.20
CA VAL A 102 -26.35 -17.18 -13.37
C VAL A 102 -27.49 -17.39 -12.39
N VAL A 103 -28.74 -17.29 -12.86
CA VAL A 103 -29.88 -17.81 -12.10
C VAL A 103 -29.78 -19.34 -12.13
N LYS A 104 -28.88 -19.90 -11.32
CA LYS A 104 -28.87 -21.33 -11.06
C LYS A 104 -29.89 -21.58 -9.98
N TRP A 105 -31.05 -22.10 -10.36
CA TRP A 105 -32.02 -22.63 -9.40
C TRP A 105 -31.38 -23.82 -8.68
N ILE A 106 -30.83 -23.59 -7.49
CA ILE A 106 -30.45 -24.67 -6.59
C ILE A 106 -31.73 -25.00 -5.80
N PHE A 107 -32.46 -26.03 -6.24
CA PHE A 107 -33.48 -26.64 -5.39
C PHE A 107 -32.74 -27.37 -4.26
N LYS A 108 -32.67 -26.73 -3.09
CA LYS A 108 -32.33 -27.40 -1.84
C LYS A 108 -33.66 -27.63 -1.13
N ASN A 109 -33.98 -28.91 -0.90
CA ASN A 109 -35.26 -29.38 -0.37
C ASN A 109 -35.83 -28.46 0.73
N ASP A 110 -37.03 -27.95 0.44
CA ASP A 110 -38.05 -27.40 1.34
C ASP A 110 -37.84 -26.07 2.09
N TRP A 111 -36.83 -25.23 1.77
CA TRP A 111 -36.67 -23.92 2.44
C TRP A 111 -36.37 -22.71 1.52
N GLY A 112 -37.05 -22.62 0.38
CA GLY A 112 -37.12 -21.40 -0.42
C GLY A 112 -36.00 -21.21 -1.45
N GLN A 113 -36.27 -20.34 -2.44
CA GLN A 113 -35.38 -20.06 -3.57
C GLN A 113 -34.24 -19.13 -3.18
N ILE A 114 -32.99 -19.62 -3.23
CA ILE A 114 -31.79 -18.79 -3.10
C ILE A 114 -31.36 -18.31 -4.48
N ARG A 115 -31.41 -16.99 -4.72
CA ARG A 115 -30.76 -16.37 -5.89
C ARG A 115 -29.27 -16.21 -5.60
N LEU A 116 -28.44 -17.09 -6.16
CA LEU A 116 -26.99 -16.95 -6.09
C LEU A 116 -26.50 -16.08 -7.26
N ALA A 117 -25.94 -14.91 -6.99
CA ALA A 117 -25.17 -14.17 -7.98
C ALA A 117 -23.72 -14.67 -7.92
N VAL A 118 -23.18 -15.14 -9.05
CA VAL A 118 -21.81 -15.66 -9.14
C VAL A 118 -21.01 -14.77 -10.07
N PHE A 119 -19.93 -14.18 -9.56
CA PHE A 119 -18.95 -13.50 -10.41
C PHE A 119 -18.10 -14.55 -11.13
N ILE A 120 -18.19 -14.61 -12.45
CA ILE A 120 -17.35 -15.49 -13.27
C ILE A 120 -16.27 -14.63 -13.92
N CYS A 121 -15.01 -14.89 -13.58
CA CYS A 121 -13.88 -14.27 -14.26
C CYS A 121 -13.64 -15.03 -15.57
N THR A 122 -13.99 -14.41 -16.69
CA THR A 122 -13.61 -14.95 -18.00
C THR A 122 -12.23 -14.40 -18.34
N SER A 123 -11.22 -15.27 -18.33
CA SER A 123 -9.91 -14.98 -18.87
C SER A 123 -9.99 -14.87 -20.40
N LEU A 124 -10.47 -13.73 -20.91
CA LEU A 124 -10.45 -13.42 -22.35
C LEU A 124 -9.25 -12.51 -22.67
N PHE A 125 -8.29 -13.15 -23.36
CA PHE A 125 -7.18 -12.66 -24.21
C PHE A 125 -6.48 -11.33 -23.90
#